data_AF-A0A0F9MFG2-F1
#
_entry.id   AF-A0A0F9MFG2-F1
#
_cell.length_a   1.000
_cell.length_b   1.000
_cell.length_c   1.000
_cell.angle_alpha   90.00
_cell.angle_beta   90.00
_cell.angle_gamma   90.00
#
_symmetry.space_group_name_H-M   'P 1'
#
loop_
_entity.id
_entity.type
_entity.pdbx_description
1 polymer ?
#
loop_
_entity_poly.entity_id
_entity_poly.type
_entity_poly.pdbx_seq_one_letter_code
_entity_poly.pdbx_strand_id
1 'polypeptide(L)'
;MVCAIDFFTHINETSGATGILSYPNTCFGYFWVSILLGFWLVIVLTIFFKEQDENPKPEMISIFGVASIPIFILSMIATRLEMLTNDGMAIMFTFTGLWLVLWFIKK
;
A
#
# COMPACT_ATOMS: atom_id res chain seq x y z
N MET A 1 -19.49 -12.42 -11.51
CA MET A 1 -19.50 -13.91 -11.46
C MET A 1 -18.43 -14.56 -12.33
N VAL A 2 -17.81 -13.88 -13.29
CA VAL A 2 -16.75 -14.48 -14.15
C VAL A 2 -15.47 -14.81 -13.35
N CYS A 3 -15.11 -13.97 -12.38
CA CYS A 3 -13.91 -14.13 -11.56
C CYS A 3 -13.93 -15.22 -10.46
N ALA A 4 -15.04 -15.90 -10.19
CA ALA A 4 -15.02 -16.99 -9.20
C ALA A 4 -14.69 -18.34 -9.83
N ILE A 5 -15.01 -18.48 -11.11
CA ILE A 5 -14.82 -19.72 -11.88
C ILE A 5 -13.35 -19.88 -12.29
N ASP A 6 -12.67 -18.76 -12.58
CA ASP A 6 -11.23 -18.74 -12.89
C ASP A 6 -10.29 -18.98 -11.69
N PHE A 7 -10.81 -18.96 -10.45
CA PHE A 7 -9.99 -19.15 -9.26
C PHE A 7 -9.51 -20.60 -9.13
N PHE A 8 -10.41 -21.56 -9.40
CA PHE A 8 -10.10 -22.98 -9.32
C PHE A 8 -9.23 -23.47 -10.48
N THR A 9 -9.31 -22.85 -11.65
CA THR A 9 -8.40 -23.12 -12.78
C THR A 9 -7.02 -22.50 -12.54
N HIS A 10 -6.93 -21.28 -12.01
CA HIS A 10 -5.65 -20.65 -11.69
C HIS A 10 -4.86 -21.37 -10.59
N ILE A 11 -5.52 -21.92 -9.55
CA ILE A 11 -4.83 -22.71 -8.51
C ILE A 11 -4.23 -24.00 -9.08
N ASN A 12 -4.85 -24.56 -10.12
CA ASN A 12 -4.41 -25.79 -10.75
C ASN A 12 -3.23 -25.55 -11.72
N GLU A 13 -3.12 -24.35 -12.31
CA GLU A 13 -2.06 -23.98 -13.26
C GLU A 13 -0.88 -23.22 -12.62
N THR A 14 -1.12 -22.43 -11.57
CA THR A 14 -0.07 -21.66 -10.89
C THR A 14 0.36 -22.36 -9.61
N SER A 15 1.50 -23.05 -9.69
CA SER A 15 2.10 -23.75 -8.55
C SER A 15 2.62 -22.76 -7.49
N GLY A 16 1.82 -22.44 -6.46
CA GLY A 16 2.33 -21.84 -5.21
C GLY A 16 1.49 -20.71 -4.59
N ALA A 17 1.85 -20.33 -3.36
CA ALA A 17 1.18 -19.29 -2.57
C ALA A 17 1.16 -17.90 -3.24
N THR A 18 2.10 -17.62 -4.13
CA THR A 18 2.18 -16.36 -4.90
C THR A 18 1.07 -16.22 -5.94
N GLY A 19 0.66 -17.32 -6.60
CA GLY A 19 -0.45 -17.31 -7.57
C GLY A 19 -1.79 -16.97 -6.93
N ILE A 20 -2.00 -17.41 -5.67
CA ILE A 20 -3.18 -17.05 -4.89
C ILE A 20 -3.18 -15.57 -4.52
N LEU A 21 -2.00 -15.02 -4.21
CA LEU A 21 -1.87 -13.62 -3.79
C LEU A 21 -1.95 -12.64 -4.96
N SER A 22 -1.60 -13.03 -6.19
CA SER A 22 -1.72 -12.18 -7.37
C SER A 22 -3.12 -12.20 -8.00
N TYR A 23 -3.91 -13.25 -7.74
CA TYR A 23 -5.27 -13.44 -8.29
C TYR A 23 -6.22 -12.25 -8.11
N PRO A 24 -6.31 -11.58 -6.94
CA PRO A 24 -7.23 -10.45 -6.78
C PRO A 24 -7.01 -9.30 -7.79
N ASN A 25 -5.80 -9.15 -8.32
CA ASN A 25 -5.50 -8.12 -9.34
C ASN A 25 -6.11 -8.41 -10.70
N THR A 26 -6.37 -9.67 -11.05
CA THR A 26 -6.98 -10.01 -12.35
C THR A 26 -8.42 -9.51 -12.42
N CYS A 27 -9.11 -9.49 -11.29
CA CYS A 27 -10.48 -9.02 -11.15
C CYS A 27 -10.56 -7.51 -10.90
N PHE A 28 -9.59 -6.96 -10.18
CA PHE A 28 -9.53 -5.54 -9.88
C PHE A 28 -8.06 -5.10 -9.84
N GLY A 29 -7.59 -4.46 -10.92
CA GLY A 29 -6.18 -4.13 -11.13
C GLY A 29 -5.52 -3.24 -10.08
N TYR A 30 -6.31 -2.62 -9.19
CA TYR A 30 -5.84 -1.77 -8.10
C TYR A 30 -6.14 -2.35 -6.71
N PHE A 31 -6.43 -3.66 -6.60
CA PHE A 31 -6.83 -4.28 -5.33
C PHE A 31 -5.79 -4.08 -4.23
N TRP A 32 -4.55 -4.47 -4.51
CA TRP A 32 -3.47 -4.34 -3.54
C TRP A 32 -3.05 -2.89 -3.30
N VAL A 33 -3.23 -2.00 -4.29
CA VAL A 33 -3.04 -0.56 -4.12
C VAL A 33 -4.02 -0.02 -3.07
N SER A 34 -5.30 -0.37 -3.17
CA SER A 34 -6.32 0.04 -2.20
C SER A 34 -6.05 -0.50 -0.79
N ILE A 35 -5.58 -1.75 -0.68
CA ILE A 35 -5.20 -2.35 0.60
C ILE A 35 -4.02 -1.59 1.23
N LEU A 36 -2.98 -1.30 0.45
CA LEU A 36 -1.81 -0.54 0.95
C LEU A 36 -2.18 0.89 1.35
N LEU A 37 -3.06 1.56 0.61
CA LEU A 37 -3.58 2.87 0.99
C LEU A 37 -4.43 2.80 2.29
N GLY A 38 -5.19 1.74 2.47
CA GLY A 38 -5.91 1.47 3.73
C GLY A 38 -4.95 1.36 4.91
N PHE A 39 -3.86 0.60 4.76
CA PHE A 39 -2.82 0.51 5.79
C PHE A 39 -2.16 1.86 6.06
N TRP A 40 -1.87 2.64 5.02
CA TRP A 40 -1.31 3.98 5.19
C TRP A 40 -2.22 4.85 6.07
N LEU A 41 -3.53 4.86 5.78
CA LEU A 41 -4.51 5.65 6.54
C LEU A 41 -4.58 5.21 8.01
N VAL A 42 -4.55 3.91 8.30
CA VAL A 42 -4.52 3.40 9.68
C VAL A 42 -3.26 3.86 10.42
N ILE A 43 -2.09 3.82 9.77
CA ILE A 43 -0.83 4.28 10.37
C ILE A 43 -0.89 5.79 10.63
N VAL A 44 -1.36 6.58 9.66
CA VAL A 44 -1.56 8.03 9.80
C VAL A 44 -2.45 8.34 11.01
N LEU A 45 -3.62 7.69 11.11
CA LEU A 45 -4.53 7.92 12.23
C LEU A 45 -3.90 7.53 13.56
N THR A 46 -3.16 6.43 13.60
CA THR A 46 -2.48 5.96 14.81
C THR A 46 -1.43 6.95 15.29
N ILE A 47 -0.60 7.47 14.37
CA ILE A 47 0.39 8.50 14.69
C ILE A 47 -0.31 9.81 15.08
N PHE A 48 -1.37 10.19 14.38
CA PHE A 48 -2.14 11.40 14.66
C PHE A 48 -2.72 11.41 16.08
N PHE A 49 -3.41 10.34 16.48
CA PHE A 49 -3.96 10.27 17.84
C PHE A 49 -2.86 10.28 18.89
N LYS A 50 -1.74 9.59 18.64
CA LYS A 50 -0.59 9.63 19.54
C LYS A 50 0.01 11.04 19.66
N GLU A 51 0.16 11.76 18.56
CA GLU A 51 0.76 13.10 18.54
C GLU A 51 -0.19 14.15 19.13
N GLN A 52 -1.50 13.95 19.00
CA GLN A 52 -2.52 14.82 19.62
C GLN A 52 -2.47 14.75 21.15
N ASP A 53 -2.14 13.59 21.72
CA ASP A 53 -1.98 13.42 23.18
C ASP A 53 -0.72 14.13 23.70
N GLU A 54 0.35 14.19 22.89
CA GLU A 54 1.65 14.77 23.25
C GLU A 54 1.74 16.28 22.94
N ASN A 55 1.11 16.74 21.84
CA ASN A 55 1.20 18.11 21.34
C ASN A 55 -0.18 18.67 20.96
N PRO A 56 -0.56 19.88 21.45
CA PRO A 56 -1.87 20.48 21.16
C PRO A 56 -2.04 20.97 19.70
N LYS A 57 -0.96 20.93 18.89
CA LYS A 57 -0.96 21.27 17.47
C LYS A 57 -0.14 20.24 16.69
N PRO A 58 -0.68 19.05 16.43
CA PRO A 58 0.03 18.00 15.70
C PRO A 58 0.32 18.44 14.27
N GLU A 59 1.51 18.12 13.79
CA GLU A 59 1.98 18.57 12.50
C GLU A 59 1.64 17.57 11.39
N MET A 60 0.50 17.76 10.73
CA MET A 60 -0.03 16.82 9.72
C MET A 60 0.98 16.38 8.65
N ILE A 61 1.80 17.30 8.11
CA ILE A 61 2.80 16.97 7.08
C ILE A 61 3.87 15.99 7.62
N SER A 62 4.24 16.12 8.90
CA SER A 62 5.21 15.22 9.54
C SER A 62 4.61 13.83 9.69
N ILE A 63 3.36 13.75 10.15
CA ILE A 63 2.61 12.51 10.30
C ILE A 63 2.49 11.77 8.97
N PHE A 64 2.05 12.46 7.91
CA PHE A 64 1.92 11.88 6.59
C PHE A 64 3.26 11.38 6.03
N GLY A 65 4.32 12.16 6.20
CA GLY A 65 5.68 11.79 5.76
C GLY A 65 6.21 10.54 6.44
N VAL A 66 6.13 10.48 7.77
CA VAL A 66 6.59 9.32 8.55
C VAL A 66 5.76 8.07 8.23
N ALA A 67 4.43 8.21 8.07
CA ALA A 67 3.54 7.11 7.70
C ALA A 67 3.81 6.55 6.29
N SER A 68 4.38 7.35 5.38
CA SER A 68 4.72 6.91 4.02
C SER A 68 5.93 5.98 3.96
N ILE A 69 6.84 6.00 4.95
CA ILE A 69 8.04 5.12 5.00
C ILE A 69 7.68 3.63 5.01
N PRO A 70 6.88 3.11 5.96
CA PRO A 70 6.55 1.68 5.99
C PRO A 70 5.77 1.25 4.74
N ILE A 71 4.92 2.12 4.19
CA ILE A 71 4.13 1.83 2.99
C ILE A 71 5.01 1.75 1.74
N PHE A 72 6.01 2.62 1.65
CA PHE A 72 7.02 2.54 0.60
C PHE A 72 7.75 1.19 0.62
N ILE A 73 8.21 0.76 1.79
CA ILE A 73 8.89 -0.54 1.97
C ILE A 73 7.95 -1.71 1.64
N LEU A 74 6.71 -1.68 2.15
CA LEU A 74 5.71 -2.70 1.87
C LEU A 74 5.37 -2.79 0.38
N SER A 75 5.33 -1.66 -0.33
CA SER A 75 5.08 -1.65 -1.78
C SER A 75 6.20 -2.33 -2.58
N MET A 76 7.46 -2.17 -2.15
CA MET A 76 8.60 -2.87 -2.77
C MET A 76 8.53 -4.38 -2.55
N ILE A 77 8.18 -4.81 -1.34
CA ILE A 77 8.02 -6.23 -1.00
C ILE A 77 6.84 -6.82 -1.79
N ALA A 78 5.69 -6.14 -1.80
CA ALA A 78 4.50 -6.57 -2.52
C ALA A 78 4.75 -6.73 -4.03
N THR A 79 5.55 -5.85 -4.61
CA THR A 79 5.95 -5.96 -6.03
C THR A 79 6.84 -7.19 -6.26
N ARG A 80 7.78 -7.47 -5.36
CA ARG A 80 8.65 -8.66 -5.45
C ARG A 80 7.88 -9.98 -5.30
N LEU A 81 6.76 -9.96 -4.60
CA LEU A 81 5.87 -11.11 -4.43
C LEU A 81 4.83 -11.23 -5.57
N GLU A 82 4.94 -10.41 -6.63
CA GLU A 82 3.99 -10.34 -7.75
C GLU A 82 2.55 -9.99 -7.32
N MET A 83 2.40 -9.44 -6.10
CA MET A 83 1.11 -8.98 -5.57
C MET A 83 0.76 -7.60 -6.09
N LEU A 84 1.74 -6.80 -6.50
CA LEU A 84 1.52 -5.46 -7.02
C LEU A 84 1.95 -5.42 -8.49
N THR A 85 1.07 -4.94 -9.36
CA THR A 85 1.40 -4.69 -10.77
C THR A 85 2.43 -3.57 -10.87
N ASN A 86 3.20 -3.51 -11.97
CA ASN A 86 4.16 -2.42 -12.20
C ASN A 86 3.49 -1.04 -12.15
N ASP A 87 2.26 -0.93 -12.66
CA ASP A 87 1.47 0.29 -12.61
C ASP A 87 1.06 0.64 -11.17
N GLY A 88 0.64 -0.37 -10.38
CA GLY A 88 0.33 -0.19 -8.97
C GLY A 88 1.55 0.24 -8.14
N MET A 89 2.72 -0.30 -8.45
CA MET A 89 3.99 0.12 -7.84
C MET A 89 4.30 1.58 -8.17
N ALA A 90 4.15 2.01 -9.43
CA ALA A 90 4.39 3.39 -9.84
C ALA A 90 3.48 4.38 -9.09
N ILE A 91 2.20 4.03 -8.92
CA ILE A 91 1.23 4.82 -8.14
C ILE A 91 1.67 4.92 -6.68
N MET A 92 2.00 3.79 -6.04
CA MET A 92 2.43 3.79 -4.64
C MET A 92 3.74 4.56 -4.44
N PHE A 93 4.68 4.43 -5.37
CA PHE A 93 5.97 5.12 -5.33
C PHE A 93 5.80 6.63 -5.47
N THR A 94 4.98 7.10 -6.41
CA THR A 94 4.71 8.53 -6.59
C THR A 94 3.93 9.12 -5.41
N PHE A 95 2.91 8.42 -4.92
CA PHE A 95 2.13 8.86 -3.75
C PHE A 95 3.01 8.98 -2.50
N THR A 96 3.72 7.92 -2.13
CA THR A 96 4.57 7.92 -0.93
C THR A 96 5.80 8.81 -1.10
N GLY A 97 6.39 8.85 -2.29
CA GLY A 97 7.52 9.73 -2.62
C GLY A 97 7.17 11.21 -2.50
N LEU A 98 5.97 11.61 -2.95
CA LEU A 98 5.50 12.99 -2.81
C LEU A 98 5.40 13.41 -1.34
N TRP A 99 4.81 12.57 -0.49
CA TRP A 99 4.72 12.85 0.95
C TRP A 99 6.09 12.88 1.64
N LEU A 100 7.00 11.99 1.25
CA LEU A 100 8.38 12.00 1.75
C LEU A 100 9.11 13.29 1.35
N VAL A 101 9.00 13.71 0.09
CA VAL A 101 9.62 14.96 -0.38
C VAL A 101 9.06 16.16 0.37
N LEU A 102 7.73 16.26 0.53
CA LEU A 102 7.10 17.33 1.30
C LEU A 102 7.56 17.35 2.76
N TRP A 103 7.76 16.17 3.36
CA TRP A 103 8.30 16.05 4.70
C TRP A 103 9.76 16.51 4.80
N PHE A 104 10.60 16.15 3.83
CA PHE A 104 12.01 16.59 3.79
C PHE A 104 12.16 18.09 3.54
N ILE A 105 11.31 18.70 2.71
CA ILE A 105 11.35 20.16 2.46
C ILE A 105 10.93 20.94 3.70
N LYS A 106 10.00 20.39 4.48
CA LYS A 106 9.54 21.02 5.72
C LYS A 106 10.60 21.00 6.82
N LYS A 107 11.41 19.94 6.87
CA LYS A 107 12.41 19.70 7.91
C LYS A 107 13.59 20.67 7.79
#